data_AF-A0A1F9MGX1-F1
#
_entry.id   AF-A0A1F9MGX1-F1
#
_cell.length_a   1.000
_cell.length_b   1.000
_cell.length_c   1.000
_cell.angle_alpha   90.00
_cell.angle_beta   90.00
_cell.angle_gamma   90.00
#
_symmetry.space_group_name_H-M   'P 1'
#
loop_
_entity.id
_entity.type
_entity.pdbx_description
1 polymer ?
#
loop_
_entity_poly.entity_id
_entity_poly.type
_entity_poly.pdbx_seq_one_letter_code
_entity_poly.pdbx_strand_id
1 'polypeptide(L)'
;MLGLMSFAYLNYMIFRYLMSVYRRSPDPLSRGLALGLLCATTGMLVHSIGANTFIIVRIMEPYMLLLALLVSYEKINNAEAKSGVTEKQATSSRYTYPYLVGNPSTA
;
A
#
# COMPACT_ATOMS: atom_id res chain seq x y z
N MET A 1 -25.34 8.87 -19.50
CA MET A 1 -25.09 9.19 -18.08
C MET A 1 -24.39 8.07 -17.31
N LEU A 2 -24.66 6.80 -17.61
CA LEU A 2 -23.98 5.65 -16.97
C LEU A 2 -22.44 5.72 -17.04
N GLY A 3 -21.86 6.12 -18.18
CA GLY A 3 -20.41 6.26 -18.32
C GLY A 3 -19.78 7.31 -17.41
N LEU A 4 -20.42 8.48 -17.28
CA LEU A 4 -19.95 9.56 -16.39
C LEU A 4 -20.03 9.14 -14.92
N MET A 5 -21.11 8.45 -14.52
CA MET A 5 -21.24 7.90 -13.17
C MET A 5 -20.17 6.85 -12.87
N SER A 6 -19.89 5.96 -13.83
CA SER A 6 -18.83 4.95 -13.68
C SER A 6 -17.44 5.58 -13.56
N PHE A 7 -17.16 6.61 -14.35
CA PHE A 7 -15.90 7.36 -14.27
C PHE A 7 -15.72 8.08 -12.92
N ALA A 8 -16.78 8.74 -12.43
CA ALA A 8 -16.77 9.37 -11.12
C ALA A 8 -16.58 8.34 -9.99
N TYR A 9 -17.23 7.17 -10.11
CA TYR A 9 -17.09 6.07 -9.16
C TYR A 9 -15.66 5.52 -9.12
N LEU A 10 -15.01 5.37 -10.26
CA LEU A 10 -13.61 4.89 -10.33
C LEU A 10 -12.66 5.87 -9.64
N ASN A 11 -12.80 7.17 -9.90
CA ASN A 11 -12.02 8.20 -9.22
C ASN A 11 -12.27 8.21 -7.72
N TYR A 12 -13.53 8.07 -7.29
CA TYR A 12 -13.88 7.96 -5.88
C TYR A 12 -13.26 6.74 -5.20
N MET A 13 -13.20 5.60 -5.89
CA MET A 13 -12.59 4.38 -5.37
C MET A 13 -11.08 4.55 -5.15
N ILE A 14 -10.38 5.21 -6.09
CA ILE A 14 -8.96 5.53 -5.96
C ILE A 14 -8.73 6.44 -4.75
N PHE A 15 -9.54 7.49 -4.61
CA PHE A 15 -9.51 8.39 -3.44
C PHE A 15 -9.67 7.63 -2.12
N ARG A 16 -10.66 6.73 -2.05
CA ARG A 16 -10.92 5.94 -0.86
C ARG A 16 -9.76 5.00 -0.53
N TYR A 17 -9.15 4.38 -1.53
CA TYR A 17 -8.00 3.50 -1.35
C TYR A 17 -6.81 4.28 -0.75
N LEU A 18 -6.48 5.42 -1.35
CA LEU A 18 -5.39 6.29 -0.87
C LEU A 18 -5.62 6.79 0.56
N MET A 19 -6.86 7.18 0.89
CA MET A 19 -7.21 7.60 2.24
C MET A 19 -7.12 6.45 3.25
N SER A 20 -7.42 5.22 2.82
CA SER A 20 -7.25 4.02 3.65
C SER A 20 -5.77 3.70 3.89
N VAL A 21 -4.91 3.84 2.87
CA VAL A 21 -3.46 3.67 3.00
C VAL A 21 -2.90 4.72 3.96
N TYR A 22 -3.28 5.99 3.78
CA TYR A 22 -2.90 7.09 4.66
C TYR A 22 -3.23 6.83 6.16
N ARG A 23 -4.37 6.20 6.45
CA ARG A 23 -4.76 5.88 7.83
C ARG A 23 -4.05 4.65 8.41
N ARG A 24 -3.56 3.75 7.56
CA ARG A 24 -3.05 2.44 7.98
C ARG A 24 -1.53 2.43 8.10
N SER A 25 -0.83 3.31 7.38
CA SER A 25 0.62 3.38 7.40
C SER A 25 1.11 4.28 8.54
N PRO A 26 1.88 3.74 9.51
CA PRO A 26 2.48 4.53 10.59
C PRO A 26 3.69 5.34 10.14
N ASP A 27 4.31 5.00 9.01
CA ASP A 27 5.51 5.66 8.51
C ASP A 27 5.21 7.06 7.93
N PRO A 28 5.97 8.09 8.32
CA PRO A 28 5.73 9.47 7.88
C PRO A 28 5.91 9.66 6.36
N LEU A 29 6.73 8.82 5.72
CA LEU A 29 6.99 8.86 4.27
C LEU A 29 5.81 8.32 3.47
N SER A 30 5.29 7.12 3.77
CA SER A 30 4.10 6.58 3.09
C SER A 30 2.87 7.46 3.31
N ARG A 31 2.76 8.04 4.52
CA ARG A 31 1.71 8.99 4.86
C ARG A 31 1.80 10.28 4.03
N GLY A 32 3.00 10.83 3.84
CA GLY A 32 3.25 11.98 2.98
C GLY A 32 2.98 11.69 1.50
N LEU A 33 3.46 10.55 0.99
CA LEU A 33 3.21 10.10 -0.39
C LEU A 33 1.72 9.88 -0.67
N ALA A 34 0.98 9.27 0.26
CA ALA A 34 -0.46 9.06 0.12
C ALA A 34 -1.23 10.40 0.07
N LEU A 35 -0.88 11.38 0.92
CA LEU A 35 -1.46 12.72 0.86
C LEU A 35 -1.10 13.47 -0.43
N GLY A 36 0.16 13.37 -0.87
CA GLY A 36 0.62 13.99 -2.11
C GLY A 36 -0.11 13.43 -3.32
N LEU A 37 -0.31 12.11 -3.38
CA LEU A 37 -1.10 11.46 -4.43
C LEU A 37 -2.57 11.86 -4.36
N LEU A 38 -3.16 12.05 -3.17
CA LEU A 38 -4.53 12.56 -3.01
C LEU A 38 -4.67 13.97 -3.59
N CYS A 39 -3.71 14.83 -3.28
CA CYS A 39 -3.65 16.19 -3.82
C CYS A 39 -3.49 16.15 -5.35
N ALA A 40 -2.62 15.27 -5.87
CA ALA A 40 -2.44 15.08 -7.31
C ALA A 40 -3.73 14.60 -8.00
N THR A 41 -4.49 13.67 -7.40
CA THR A 41 -5.78 13.23 -7.96
C THR A 41 -6.79 14.39 -8.02
N THR A 42 -6.91 15.22 -6.96
CA THR A 42 -7.77 16.42 -6.99
C THR A 42 -7.30 17.42 -8.05
N GLY A 43 -5.99 17.67 -8.11
CA GLY A 43 -5.39 18.60 -9.07
C GLY A 43 -5.64 18.19 -10.51
N MET A 44 -5.52 16.89 -10.82
CA MET A 44 -5.83 16.33 -12.13
C MET A 44 -7.31 16.47 -12.50
N LEU A 45 -8.24 16.27 -11.55
CA LEU A 45 -9.67 16.45 -11.79
C LEU A 45 -10.01 17.91 -12.10
N VAL A 46 -9.47 18.85 -11.34
CA VAL A 46 -9.69 20.29 -11.57
C VAL A 46 -9.02 20.73 -12.87
N HIS A 47 -7.81 20.26 -13.13
CA HIS A 47 -7.07 20.58 -14.35
C HIS A 47 -7.74 20.03 -15.60
N SER A 48 -8.38 18.86 -15.52
CA SER A 48 -9.15 18.26 -16.62
C SER A 48 -10.36 19.09 -17.06
N ILE A 49 -10.83 20.03 -16.24
CA ILE A 49 -11.91 20.96 -16.61
C ILE A 49 -11.36 22.13 -17.43
N GLY A 50 -10.11 22.56 -17.15
CA GLY A 50 -9.52 23.78 -17.72
C GLY A 50 -8.52 23.57 -18.86
N ALA A 51 -7.88 22.40 -18.95
CA ALA A 51 -6.81 22.15 -19.90
C ALA A 51 -7.13 20.98 -20.84
N ASN A 52 -7.21 21.27 -22.14
CA ASN A 52 -7.47 20.28 -23.20
C ASN A 52 -6.20 19.87 -23.95
N THR A 53 -5.04 20.30 -23.46
CA THR A 53 -3.74 20.15 -24.11
C THR A 53 -2.86 19.19 -23.33
N PHE A 54 -1.91 18.55 -24.03
CA PHE A 54 -0.95 17.51 -23.62
C PHE A 54 -0.29 17.60 -22.21
N ILE A 55 -0.52 18.65 -21.43
CA ILE A 55 -0.17 18.77 -20.01
C ILE A 55 -0.70 17.58 -19.20
N ILE A 56 -1.95 17.16 -19.40
CA ILE A 56 -2.50 15.99 -18.69
C ILE A 56 -1.62 14.76 -18.91
N VAL A 57 -1.24 14.46 -20.16
CA VAL A 57 -0.37 13.31 -20.51
C VAL A 57 0.97 13.41 -19.78
N ARG A 58 1.55 14.61 -19.70
CA ARG A 58 2.83 14.86 -19.02
C ARG A 58 2.76 14.76 -17.49
N ILE A 59 1.59 14.99 -16.88
CA ILE A 59 1.39 14.81 -15.43
C ILE A 59 1.01 13.35 -15.11
N MET A 60 0.46 12.60 -16.07
CA MET A 60 0.10 11.19 -15.87
C MET A 60 1.33 10.33 -15.54
N GLU A 61 2.44 10.55 -16.25
CA GLU A 61 3.67 9.77 -16.11
C GLU A 61 4.29 9.88 -14.70
N PRO A 62 4.60 11.09 -14.18
CA PRO A 62 5.12 11.21 -12.82
C PRO A 62 4.10 10.75 -11.77
N TYR A 63 2.80 10.91 -12.01
CA TYR A 63 1.75 10.39 -11.13
C TYR A 63 1.78 8.87 -11.03
N MET A 64 1.84 8.15 -12.17
CA MET A 64 1.87 6.69 -12.19
C MET A 64 3.13 6.14 -11.52
N LEU A 65 4.27 6.80 -11.69
CA LEU A 65 5.52 6.42 -11.03
C LEU A 65 5.41 6.54 -9.51
N LEU A 66 4.89 7.66 -9.00
CA LEU A 66 4.70 7.86 -7.56
C LEU A 66 3.70 6.87 -6.96
N LEU A 67 2.62 6.57 -7.69
CA LEU A 67 1.63 5.57 -7.27
C LEU A 67 2.26 4.17 -7.18
N ALA A 68 3.02 3.76 -8.19
CA ALA A 68 3.72 2.48 -8.21
C ALA A 68 4.74 2.38 -7.07
N LEU A 69 5.45 3.47 -6.78
CA LEU A 69 6.39 3.54 -5.66
C LEU A 69 5.69 3.34 -4.31
N LEU A 70 4.58 4.05 -4.07
CA LEU A 70 3.79 3.90 -2.84
C LEU A 70 3.28 2.46 -2.69
N VAL A 71 2.71 1.88 -3.75
CA VAL A 71 2.19 0.50 -3.72
C VAL A 71 3.31 -0.51 -3.49
N SER A 72 4.48 -0.32 -4.10
CA SER A 72 5.64 -1.20 -3.91
C SER A 72 6.18 -1.10 -2.49
N TYR A 73 6.25 0.10 -1.94
CA TYR A 73 6.66 0.34 -0.55
C TYR A 73 5.69 -0.33 0.44
N GLU A 74 4.38 -0.15 0.25
CA GLU A 74 3.36 -0.82 1.05
C GLU A 74 3.46 -2.34 0.94
N LYS A 75 3.68 -2.89 -0.27
CA LYS A 75 3.86 -4.34 -0.45
C LYS A 75 5.07 -4.86 0.30
N ILE A 76 6.19 -4.14 0.29
CA ILE A 76 7.39 -4.52 1.05
C ILE A 76 7.11 -4.44 2.54
N ASN A 77 6.51 -3.36 3.05
CA ASN A 77 6.19 -3.22 4.47
C ASN A 77 5.20 -4.29 4.96
N ASN A 78 4.18 -4.60 4.16
CA ASN A 78 3.24 -5.68 4.46
C ASN A 78 3.87 -7.08 4.28
N ALA A 79 4.85 -7.23 3.38
CA ALA A 79 5.61 -8.46 3.22
C ALA A 79 6.54 -8.66 4.41
N GLU A 80 7.25 -7.65 4.89
CA GLU A 80 8.04 -7.65 6.13
C GLU A 80 7.13 -7.99 7.32
N ALA A 81 5.93 -7.42 7.40
CA ALA A 81 4.95 -7.76 8.43
C ALA A 81 4.47 -9.23 8.32
N LYS A 82 4.23 -9.75 7.11
CA LYS A 82 3.88 -11.17 6.88
C LYS A 82 5.06 -12.13 7.09
N SER A 83 6.27 -11.70 6.77
CA SER A 83 7.51 -12.44 6.96
C SER A 83 7.90 -12.45 8.43
N GLY A 84 7.61 -11.40 9.20
CA GLY A 84 7.73 -11.41 10.66
C GLY A 84 6.71 -12.33 11.34
N VAL A 85 5.51 -12.48 10.77
CA VAL A 85 4.50 -13.48 11.22
C VAL A 85 4.90 -14.90 10.80
N THR A 86 5.54 -15.06 9.62
CA THR A 86 6.02 -16.35 9.11
C THR A 86 7.32 -16.78 9.79
N GLU A 87 8.21 -15.86 10.15
CA GLU A 87 9.46 -16.13 10.87
C GLU A 87 9.15 -16.41 12.35
N LYS A 88 8.19 -15.72 12.99
CA LYS A 88 7.72 -16.12 14.33
C LYS A 88 6.97 -17.45 14.36
N GLN A 89 6.37 -17.91 13.27
CA GLN A 89 5.75 -19.25 13.19
C GLN A 89 6.70 -20.36 12.71
N ALA A 90 7.61 -20.07 11.78
CA ALA A 90 8.61 -21.03 11.31
C ALA A 90 9.72 -21.28 12.35
N THR A 91 10.06 -20.26 13.16
CA THR A 91 11.05 -20.38 14.25
C THR A 91 10.44 -21.00 15.52
N SER A 92 9.11 -21.20 15.60
CA SER A 92 8.50 -21.89 16.76
C SER A 92 8.28 -23.39 16.55
N SER A 93 8.39 -23.90 15.31
CA SER A 93 8.20 -25.34 15.00
C SER A 93 9.51 -26.04 14.62
N ARG A 94 10.58 -25.29 14.33
CA ARG A 94 11.87 -25.83 13.87
C ARG A 94 13.01 -25.80 14.90
N TYR A 95 12.69 -25.55 16.16
CA TYR A 95 13.60 -25.76 17.30
C TYR A 95 13.01 -26.86 18.17
N THR A 96 13.02 -28.08 17.64
CA THR A 96 13.10 -29.29 18.46
C THR A 96 14.26 -29.08 19.41
N TYR A 97 13.96 -28.85 20.68
CA TYR A 97 14.94 -28.73 21.76
C TYR A 97 15.57 -30.11 21.98
N PRO A 98 16.84 -30.32 21.58
CA PRO A 98 17.51 -31.61 21.74
C PRO A 98 17.90 -31.89 23.21
N TYR A 99 17.60 -30.99 24.15
CA TYR A 99 17.90 -31.13 25.57
C TYR A 99 16.71 -31.66 26.40
N LEU A 100 15.59 -32.02 25.77
CA LEU A 100 14.49 -32.73 26.45
C LEU A 100 14.58 -34.26 26.30
N VAL A 101 15.75 -34.80 25.90
CA VAL A 101 16.10 -36.20 26.14
C VAL A 101 16.68 -36.31 27.55
N GLY A 102 15.79 -36.15 28.53
CA GLY A 102 16.00 -36.51 29.92
C GLY A 102 14.83 -37.37 30.33
N ASN A 103 14.92 -38.66 30.01
CA ASN A 103 13.94 -39.69 30.32
C ASN A 103 13.48 -39.63 31.79
N PRO A 104 12.19 -39.41 32.09
CA PRO A 104 11.63 -39.70 33.40
C PRO A 104 10.98 -41.10 33.42
N SER A 105 11.72 -42.14 32.99
CA SER A 105 11.42 -43.53 33.40
C SER A 105 12.31 -43.93 34.57
N THR A 106 12.62 -43.02 35.50
CA THR A 106 13.43 -43.31 36.69
C THR A 106 13.03 -42.41 37.86
N ALA A 107 11.83 -42.64 38.38
CA ALA A 107 11.48 -42.61 39.81
C ALA A 107 10.03 -43.11 39.96
#